data_AF-A0A2E6TA26-F1
#
_entry.id   AF-A0A2E6TA26-F1
#
_cell.length_a   1.000
_cell.length_b   1.000
_cell.length_c   1.000
_cell.angle_alpha   90.00
_cell.angle_beta   90.00
_cell.angle_gamma   90.00
#
_symmetry.space_group_name_H-M   'P 1'
#
loop_
_entity.id
_entity.type
_entity.pdbx_description
1 polymer ?
#
loop_
_entity_poly.entity_id
_entity_poly.type
_entity_poly.pdbx_seq_one_letter_code
_entity_poly.pdbx_strand_id
1 'polypeptide(L)' 'MNFIKKNLKWLGTILVFLGILLMYLNIYPLNIFFHGPGIVAWIIHGYINNDKAVLVNFALQLPFSIIGFYKYFFM' A
#
# COMPACT_ATOMS: atom_id res chain seq x y z
N MET A 1 3.25 -21.51 7.59
CA MET A 1 3.90 -20.22 7.90
C MET A 1 4.68 -19.59 6.73
N ASN A 2 5.36 -20.36 5.86
CA ASN A 2 6.16 -19.80 4.77
C ASN A 2 5.36 -19.28 3.55
N PHE A 3 4.21 -19.87 3.25
CA PHE A 3 3.42 -19.53 2.05
C PHE A 3 2.80 -18.12 2.15
N ILE A 4 2.15 -17.80 3.28
CA ILE A 4 1.54 -16.49 3.53
C ILE A 4 2.61 -15.39 3.52
N LYS A 5 3.74 -15.61 4.20
CA LYS A 5 4.88 -14.66 4.20
C LYS A 5 5.41 -14.37 2.81
N LYS A 6 5.53 -15.40 1.96
CA LYS A 6 6.07 -15.28 0.60
C LYS A 6 5.08 -14.59 -0.34
N ASN A 7 3.78 -14.82 -0.18
CA ASN A 7 2.78 -14.29 -1.10
C ASN A 7 2.30 -12.89 -0.74
N LEU A 8 2.36 -12.50 0.54
CA LEU A 8 1.93 -11.18 1.00
C LEU A 8 2.72 -10.06 0.33
N LYS A 9 4.04 -10.21 0.15
CA LYS A 9 4.86 -9.22 -0.57
C LYS A 9 4.45 -9.08 -2.03
N TRP A 10 4.13 -10.19 -2.69
CA TRP A 10 3.76 -10.17 -4.11
C TRP A 10 2.39 -9.54 -4.31
N LEU A 11 1.43 -9.87 -3.46
CA LEU A 11 0.13 -9.21 -3.43
C LEU A 11 0.28 -7.70 -3.15
N GLY A 12 1.07 -7.33 -2.14
CA GLY A 12 1.38 -5.92 -1.84
C GLY A 12 2.03 -5.20 -3.01
N THR A 13 2.96 -5.86 -3.71
CA THR A 13 3.61 -5.30 -4.91
C THR A 13 2.60 -5.01 -6.01
N ILE A 14 1.77 -5.99 -6.38
CA ILE A 14 0.78 -5.83 -7.44
C ILE A 14 -0.19 -4.69 -7.10
N LEU A 15 -0.66 -4.63 -5.85
CA LEU A 15 -1.59 -3.59 -5.39
C LEU A 15 -0.97 -2.20 -5.41
N VAL A 16 0.28 -2.05 -4.94
CA VAL A 16 1.00 -0.77 -4.97
C VAL A 16 1.24 -0.31 -6.40
N PHE A 17 1.78 -1.16 -7.27
CA PHE A 17 2.05 -0.80 -8.67
C PHE A 17 0.76 -0.51 -9.45
N LEU A 18 -0.32 -1.24 -9.18
CA LEU A 18 -1.62 -0.96 -9.78
C LEU A 18 -2.17 0.40 -9.30
N GLY A 19 -2.05 0.70 -8.00
CA GLY A 19 -2.41 2.01 -7.46
C GLY A 19 -1.61 3.17 -8.08
N ILE A 20 -0.30 2.98 -8.27
CA ILE A 20 0.59 3.94 -8.93
C ILE A 20 0.21 4.13 -10.40
N LEU A 21 -0.05 3.03 -11.13
CA LEU A 21 -0.50 3.10 -12.52
C LEU A 21 -1.79 3.91 -12.64
N LEU A 22 -2.77 3.62 -11.81
CA LEU A 22 -4.05 4.34 -11.78
C LEU A 22 -3.86 5.82 -11.42
N MET A 23 -2.87 6.17 -10.59
CA MET A 23 -2.48 7.56 -10.32
C MET A 23 -1.98 8.25 -11.58
N TYR A 24 -1.06 7.64 -12.34
CA TYR A 24 -0.55 8.20 -13.59
C TYR A 24 -1.62 8.32 -14.68
N LEU A 25 -2.63 7.45 -14.66
CA LEU A 25 -3.80 7.52 -15.54
C LEU A 25 -4.88 8.49 -15.03
N ASN A 26 -4.66 9.16 -13.90
CA ASN A 26 -5.61 10.06 -13.25
C ASN A 26 -6.98 9.41 -12.90
N ILE A 27 -6.99 8.11 -12.60
CA ILE A 27 -8.20 7.35 -12.28
C ILE A 27 -8.42 7.36 -10.76
N TYR A 28 -9.17 8.35 -10.29
CA TYR A 28 -9.58 8.52 -8.90
C TYR A 28 -11.04 8.05 -8.70
N PRO A 29 -11.40 7.37 -7.58
CA PRO A 29 -10.58 7.05 -6.41
C PRO A 29 -9.87 5.69 -6.50
N LEU A 30 -9.96 5.01 -7.65
CA LEU A 30 -9.50 3.63 -7.79
C LEU A 30 -8.01 3.48 -7.41
N ASN A 31 -7.20 4.49 -7.74
CA ASN A 31 -5.80 4.57 -7.33
C ASN A 31 -5.57 4.39 -5.81
N ILE A 32 -6.30 5.11 -4.96
CA ILE A 32 -6.15 5.05 -3.50
C ILE A 32 -6.70 3.73 -2.93
N PHE A 33 -7.76 3.17 -3.54
CA PHE A 33 -8.34 1.89 -3.14
C PHE A 33 -7.41 0.69 -3.43
N PHE A 34 -6.56 0.76 -4.45
CA PHE A 34 -5.55 -0.26 -4.71
C PHE A 34 -4.24 0.02 -3.96
N HIS A 35 -3.80 1.29 -3.93
CA HIS A 35 -2.55 1.67 -3.28
C HIS A 35 -2.57 1.46 -1.77
N GLY A 36 -3.65 1.87 -1.09
CA GLY A 36 -3.77 1.79 0.38
C GLY A 36 -3.60 0.38 0.94
N PRO A 37 -4.38 -0.62 0.49
CA PRO A 37 -4.21 -2.01 0.89
C PRO A 37 -2.83 -2.58 0.54
N GLY A 38 -2.24 -2.14 -0.57
CA GLY A 38 -0.88 -2.49 -0.97
C GLY A 38 0.17 -2.02 0.04
N ILE A 39 0.07 -0.77 0.51
CA ILE A 39 0.90 -0.21 1.59
C ILE A 39 0.76 -1.06 2.86
N VAL A 40 -0.48 -1.35 3.28
CA VAL A 40 -0.74 -2.13 4.51
C VAL A 40 -0.12 -3.53 4.42
N ALA A 41 -0.25 -4.21 3.28
CA ALA A 41 0.36 -5.53 3.06
C ALA A 41 1.89 -5.48 3.22
N TRP A 42 2.54 -4.41 2.74
CA TRP A 42 3.98 -4.23 2.89
C TRP A 42 4.42 -3.85 4.31
N ILE A 43 3.64 -3.03 5.04
CA ILE A 43 3.89 -2.75 6.46
C ILE A 43 3.84 -4.06 7.27
N ILE A 44 2.83 -4.89 7.04
CA ILE A 44 2.70 -6.21 7.69
C ILE A 44 3.90 -7.10 7.32
N HIS A 45 4.31 -7.11 6.04
CA HIS A 45 5.48 -7.87 5.61
C HIS A 45 6.78 -7.40 6.26
N GLY A 46 7.01 -6.08 6.32
CA GLY A 46 8.17 -5.49 6.98
C GLY A 46 8.20 -5.81 8.48
N TYR A 47 7.05 -5.72 9.15
CA TYR A 47 6.91 -6.09 10.56
C TYR A 47 7.24 -7.57 10.81
N ILE A 48 6.67 -8.48 10.01
CA ILE A 48 6.88 -9.94 10.16
C ILE A 48 8.34 -10.34 9.94
N ASN A 49 9.05 -9.63 9.06
CA ASN A 49 10.45 -9.93 8.74
C ASN A 49 11.45 -9.07 9.52
N ASN A 50 10.99 -8.23 10.45
CA ASN A 50 11.80 -7.25 11.17
C ASN A 50 12.62 -6.33 10.25
N ASP A 51 12.10 -6.06 9.05
CA ASP A 51 12.73 -5.17 8.08
C ASP A 51 12.29 -3.73 8.33
N LYS A 52 13.14 -3.01 9.08
CA LYS A 52 12.89 -1.61 9.45
C LYS A 52 12.88 -0.68 8.22
N ALA A 53 13.66 -0.98 7.19
CA ALA A 53 13.73 -0.14 6.00
C ALA A 53 12.41 -0.22 5.21
N VAL A 54 11.89 -1.43 5.00
CA VAL A 54 10.58 -1.63 4.37
C VAL A 54 9.47 -1.00 5.22
N LEU A 55 9.50 -1.20 6.54
CA LEU A 55 8.48 -0.65 7.43
C LEU A 55 8.45 0.87 7.40
N VAL A 56 9.60 1.55 7.49
CA VAL A 56 9.67 3.02 7.42
C VAL A 56 9.20 3.53 6.06
N ASN A 57 9.62 2.91 4.95
CA ASN A 57 9.23 3.33 3.61
C ASN A 57 7.71 3.33 3.43
N PHE A 58 7.04 2.22 3.79
CA PHE A 58 5.60 2.11 3.61
C PHE A 58 4.79 2.79 4.72
N ALA A 59 5.30 2.88 5.95
CA ALA A 59 4.64 3.65 7.01
C ALA A 59 4.58 5.15 6.67
N LEU A 60 5.62 5.71 6.04
CA LEU A 60 5.61 7.09 5.56
C LEU A 60 4.61 7.31 4.41
N GLN A 61 4.25 6.26 3.67
CA GLN A 61 3.24 6.33 2.61
C GLN A 61 1.80 6.33 3.15
N LEU A 62 1.59 5.81 4.37
CA LEU A 62 0.28 5.69 4.99
C LEU A 62 -0.40 7.05 5.22
N PRO A 63 0.25 8.11 5.76
CA PRO A 63 -0.33 9.45 5.86
C PRO A 63 -0.88 10.01 4.54
N PHE A 64 -0.13 9.88 3.44
CA PHE A 64 -0.59 10.35 2.13
C PHE A 64 -1.84 9.59 1.68
N SER A 65 -1.88 8.28 1.91
CA SER A 65 -3.04 7.46 1.59
C SER A 65 -4.25 7.84 2.45
N ILE A 66 -4.06 8.13 3.74
CA ILE A 66 -5.13 8.59 4.65
C ILE A 66 -5.70 9.93 4.19
N ILE A 67 -4.83 10.89 3.83
CA ILE A 67 -5.27 12.19 3.31
C ILE A 67 -6.10 12.01 2.02
N GLY A 68 -5.67 11.10 1.13
CA GLY A 68 -6.42 10.73 -0.07
C GLY A 68 -7.81 10.19 0.25
N PHE A 69 -7.92 9.22 1.16
CA PHE A 69 -9.22 8.69 1.59
C PHE A 69 -10.09 9.73 2.29
N TYR A 70 -9.49 10.57 3.14
CA TYR A 70 -10.22 11.65 3.81
C TYR A 70 -10.85 12.60 2.79
N LYS A 71 -10.07 13.03 1.78
CA LYS A 71 -10.57 13.86 0.69
C LYS A 71 -11.69 13.16 -0.09
N TYR A 72 -11.62 11.86 -0.35
CA TYR A 72 -12.69 11.16 -1.08
C TYR A 72 -14.02 11.11 -0.31
N PHE A 73 -13.96 10.83 0.99
CA PHE A 73 -15.16 10.54 1.79
C PHE A 73 -15.77 11.78 2.45
N PHE A 74 -14.98 12.82 2.74
CA PHE A 74 -15.40 13.92 3.61
C PHE A 74 -15.29 15.32 2.99
N MET A 75 -14.75 15.45 1.77
CA MET A 75 -14.53 16.74 1.11
C MET A 75 -15.06 16.73 -0.32
#